data_AF-A0A9N9F1T6-F1
#
_entry.id   AF-A0A9N9F1T6-F1
#
_cell.length_a   1.000
_cell.length_b   1.000
_cell.length_c   1.000
_cell.angle_alpha   90.00
_cell.angle_beta   90.00
_cell.angle_gamma   90.00
#
_symmetry.space_group_name_H-M   'P 1'
#
loop_
_entity.id
_entity.type
_entity.pdbx_description
1 polymer ?
#
loop_
_entity_poly.entity_id
_entity_poly.type
_entity_poly.pdbx_seq_one_letter_code
_entity_poly.pdbx_strand_id
1 'polypeptide(L)'
;MRHIGSSLVDPYSAVAGAAAALYGPLHGGANEAVLRMLEEIGSIEKVPQFLEEVKQRKRKLFGFGHRIYKNYDPRAKIVRNIAYEVFDVCGNEPLIDVAIELEKAALADDYFVKRKLYPNVDFYSGLIYKAMGFPTDMFPVLFAIPRIAGWLAHWKESLEDNESKIWRPRQAYTGPPVRSYIPMESREKSGDTTFMVAHQFSKRSLVATYDDKRSESKL
;
A
#
# COMPACT_ATOMS: atom_id res chain seq x y z
N MET A 1 7.58 4.20 13.02
CA MET A 1 7.86 3.90 14.43
C MET A 1 9.34 4.06 14.79
N ARG A 2 10.24 3.09 14.53
CA ARG A 2 11.66 3.15 14.96
C ARG A 2 12.44 4.38 14.47
N HIS A 3 12.34 4.71 13.19
CA HIS A 3 13.04 5.86 12.61
C HIS A 3 12.65 7.15 13.35
N ILE A 4 11.35 7.38 13.55
CA ILE A 4 10.82 8.53 14.28
C ILE A 4 11.24 8.47 15.76
N GLY A 5 11.11 7.30 16.42
CA GLY A 5 11.51 7.11 17.82
C GLY A 5 13.00 7.33 18.07
N SER A 6 13.87 7.15 17.07
CA SER A 6 15.32 7.31 17.23
C SER A 6 15.77 8.76 17.50
N SER A 7 14.89 9.75 17.27
CA SER A 7 15.11 11.13 17.70
C SER A 7 14.63 11.39 19.13
N LEU A 8 14.28 10.35 19.89
CA LEU A 8 13.75 10.39 21.26
C LEU A 8 12.41 11.13 21.38
N VAL A 9 11.59 11.12 20.32
CA VAL A 9 10.24 11.68 20.38
C VAL A 9 9.30 10.80 21.21
N ASP A 10 8.27 11.43 21.78
CA ASP A 10 7.24 10.76 22.56
C ASP A 10 6.51 9.67 21.76
N PRO A 11 5.93 8.66 22.44
CA PRO A 11 5.28 7.53 21.77
C PRO A 11 4.05 7.94 20.95
N TYR A 12 3.34 9.02 21.31
CA TYR A 12 2.15 9.45 20.58
C TYR A 12 2.52 10.01 19.20
N SER A 13 3.54 10.86 19.14
CA SER A 13 4.10 11.38 17.88
C SER A 13 4.65 10.25 17.01
N ALA A 14 5.34 9.28 17.62
CA ALA A 14 5.87 8.12 16.91
C ALA A 14 4.76 7.21 16.33
N VAL A 15 3.68 7.01 17.08
CA VAL A 15 2.48 6.27 16.64
C VAL A 15 1.76 7.03 15.53
N ALA A 16 1.60 8.35 15.63
CA ALA A 16 0.97 9.17 14.59
C ALA A 16 1.71 9.02 13.24
N GLY A 17 3.05 9.10 13.25
CA GLY A 17 3.84 8.86 12.06
C GLY A 17 3.81 7.40 11.56
N ALA A 18 3.69 6.43 12.46
CA ALA A 18 3.48 5.02 12.07
C ALA A 18 2.11 4.79 11.41
N ALA A 19 1.06 5.41 11.92
CA ALA A 19 -0.28 5.38 11.33
C ALA A 19 -0.30 6.04 9.95
N ALA A 20 0.38 7.18 9.78
CA ALA A 20 0.52 7.83 8.48
C ALA A 20 1.23 6.93 7.44
N ALA A 21 2.29 6.23 7.85
CA ALA A 21 2.98 5.27 6.99
C ALA A 21 2.13 4.04 6.65
N LEU A 22 1.30 3.58 7.60
CA LEU A 22 0.39 2.46 7.41
C LEU A 22 -0.76 2.80 6.43
N TYR A 23 -1.31 4.01 6.51
CA TYR A 23 -2.48 4.42 5.70
C TYR A 23 -2.26 4.31 4.18
N GLY A 24 -1.01 4.43 3.70
CA GLY A 24 -0.72 4.38 2.27
C GLY A 24 -1.25 3.12 1.56
N PRO A 25 -1.66 3.22 0.28
CA PRO A 25 -2.27 2.11 -0.48
C PRO A 25 -1.31 0.96 -0.78
N LEU A 26 -0.01 1.16 -0.58
CA LEU A 26 1.02 0.12 -0.70
C LEU A 26 1.34 -0.56 0.64
N HIS A 27 0.59 -0.25 1.70
CA HIS A 27 0.72 -0.85 3.02
C HIS A 27 -0.65 -1.25 3.58
N GLY A 28 -1.13 -0.62 4.66
CA GLY A 28 -2.38 -0.97 5.34
C GLY A 28 -3.64 -0.60 4.56
N GLY A 29 -3.55 0.29 3.57
CA GLY A 29 -4.66 0.54 2.63
C GLY A 29 -4.91 -0.60 1.63
N ALA A 30 -4.13 -1.68 1.68
CA ALA A 30 -4.29 -2.82 0.78
C ALA A 30 -5.60 -3.58 1.00
N ASN A 31 -6.12 -3.66 2.24
CA ASN A 31 -7.36 -4.37 2.54
C ASN A 31 -8.60 -3.67 1.92
N GLU A 32 -8.65 -2.34 1.97
CA GLU A 32 -9.62 -1.53 1.24
C GLU A 32 -9.47 -1.72 -0.28
N ALA A 33 -8.23 -1.73 -0.78
CA ALA A 33 -7.97 -1.91 -2.21
C ALA A 33 -8.41 -3.29 -2.73
N VAL A 34 -8.27 -4.34 -1.92
CA VAL A 34 -8.80 -5.68 -2.24
C VAL A 34 -10.31 -5.63 -2.38
N LEU A 35 -11.02 -5.00 -1.43
CA LEU A 35 -12.47 -4.96 -1.48
C LEU A 35 -12.97 -4.23 -2.73
N ARG A 36 -12.39 -3.05 -3.03
CA ARG A 36 -12.71 -2.29 -4.25
C ARG A 36 -12.40 -3.08 -5.53
N MET A 37 -11.30 -3.83 -5.54
CA MET A 37 -10.95 -4.72 -6.64
C MET A 37 -12.01 -5.81 -6.83
N LEU A 38 -12.46 -6.47 -5.77
CA LEU A 38 -13.50 -7.49 -5.82
C LEU A 38 -14.85 -6.93 -6.27
N GLU A 39 -15.22 -5.74 -5.79
CA GLU A 39 -16.43 -5.02 -6.23
C GLU A 39 -16.39 -4.67 -7.72
N GLU A 40 -15.22 -4.28 -8.23
CA GLU A 40 -15.04 -3.96 -9.65
C GLU A 40 -15.09 -5.20 -10.54
N ILE A 41 -14.52 -6.33 -10.08
CA ILE A 41 -14.68 -7.62 -10.75
C ILE A 41 -16.17 -7.98 -10.77
N GLY A 42 -16.85 -7.88 -9.64
CA GLY A 42 -18.31 -7.97 -9.49
C GLY A 42 -18.89 -9.39 -9.62
N SER A 43 -18.35 -10.25 -10.48
CA SER A 43 -18.82 -11.62 -10.64
C SER A 43 -17.71 -12.61 -11.01
N ILE A 44 -17.96 -13.89 -10.79
CA ILE A 44 -17.03 -15.01 -11.00
C ILE A 44 -16.59 -15.07 -12.47
N GLU A 45 -17.50 -14.81 -13.41
CA GLU A 45 -17.26 -14.90 -14.86
C GLU A 45 -16.24 -13.86 -15.35
N LYS A 46 -16.04 -12.77 -14.61
CA LYS A 46 -15.11 -11.69 -14.96
C LYS A 46 -13.70 -11.91 -14.41
N VAL A 47 -13.50 -12.89 -13.53
CA VAL A 47 -12.18 -13.22 -12.95
C VAL A 47 -11.12 -13.51 -14.02
N PRO A 48 -11.38 -14.34 -15.06
CA PRO A 48 -10.37 -14.62 -16.09
C PRO A 48 -9.92 -13.36 -16.84
N GLN A 49 -10.87 -12.47 -17.18
CA GLN A 49 -10.56 -11.20 -17.84
C GLN A 49 -9.69 -10.31 -16.93
N PHE A 50 -10.05 -10.19 -15.66
CA PHE A 50 -9.30 -9.38 -14.70
C PHE A 50 -7.85 -9.87 -14.56
N LEU A 51 -7.63 -11.17 -14.43
CA LEU A 51 -6.28 -11.74 -14.34
C LEU A 51 -5.46 -11.49 -15.60
N GLU A 52 -6.08 -11.51 -16.79
CA GLU A 52 -5.41 -11.16 -18.04
C GLU A 52 -4.97 -9.69 -18.06
N GLU A 53 -5.81 -8.76 -17.59
CA GLU A 53 -5.45 -7.34 -17.45
C GLU A 53 -4.30 -7.11 -16.45
N VAL A 54 -4.23 -7.91 -15.37
CA VAL A 54 -3.10 -7.90 -14.43
C VAL A 54 -1.82 -8.37 -15.12
N LYS A 55 -1.87 -9.44 -15.93
CA LYS A 55 -0.72 -9.92 -16.70
C LYS A 55 -0.20 -8.87 -17.68
N GLN A 56 -1.12 -8.10 -18.28
CA GLN A 56 -0.82 -6.96 -19.15
C GLN A 56 -0.39 -5.68 -18.40
N ARG A 57 -0.28 -5.73 -17.07
CA ARG A 57 0.08 -4.59 -16.20
C ARG A 57 -0.87 -3.40 -16.28
N LYS A 58 -2.11 -3.61 -16.74
CA LYS A 58 -3.17 -2.60 -16.73
C LYS A 58 -3.75 -2.42 -15.34
N ARG A 59 -3.70 -3.49 -14.53
CA ARG A 59 -4.27 -3.56 -13.18
C ARG A 59 -3.29 -4.20 -12.20
N LYS A 60 -3.50 -3.96 -10.91
CA LYS A 60 -2.76 -4.62 -9.81
C LYS A 60 -3.66 -5.68 -9.17
N LEU A 61 -3.08 -6.83 -8.86
CA LEU A 61 -3.72 -7.87 -8.04
C LEU A 61 -3.44 -7.58 -6.56
N PHE A 62 -4.34 -6.81 -5.94
CA PHE A 62 -4.24 -6.49 -4.51
C PHE A 62 -4.47 -7.72 -3.64
N GLY A 63 -3.86 -7.75 -2.45
CA GLY A 63 -3.95 -8.91 -1.55
C GLY A 63 -3.08 -10.10 -1.97
N PHE A 64 -2.26 -9.98 -3.03
CA PHE A 64 -1.33 -11.03 -3.47
C PHE A 64 0.12 -10.59 -3.38
N GLY A 65 0.98 -11.57 -3.09
CA GLY A 65 2.41 -11.39 -2.92
C GLY A 65 2.78 -10.82 -1.57
N HIS A 66 4.01 -11.10 -1.16
CA HIS A 66 4.56 -10.62 0.09
C HIS A 66 6.08 -10.41 -0.04
N ARG A 67 6.61 -9.40 0.67
CA ARG A 67 8.06 -9.15 0.68
C ARG A 67 8.81 -10.36 1.26
N ILE A 68 8.32 -10.85 2.39
CA ILE A 68 8.87 -11.99 3.15
C ILE A 68 8.36 -13.33 2.63
N TYR A 69 7.04 -13.60 2.69
CA TYR A 69 6.48 -14.88 2.24
C TYR A 69 6.62 -15.06 0.73
N LYS A 70 7.31 -16.15 0.35
CA LYS A 70 7.43 -16.66 -1.03
C LYS A 70 6.58 -17.89 -1.29
N ASN A 71 5.79 -18.27 -0.29
CA ASN A 71 4.77 -19.30 -0.30
C ASN A 71 3.51 -18.68 0.32
N TYR A 72 2.47 -19.48 0.52
CA TYR A 72 1.23 -19.04 1.17
C TYR A 72 1.49 -18.36 2.52
N ASP A 73 0.86 -17.21 2.78
CA ASP A 73 0.98 -16.48 4.04
C ASP A 73 0.26 -17.28 5.15
N PRO A 74 0.96 -17.72 6.22
CA PRO A 74 0.34 -18.51 7.28
C PRO A 74 -0.83 -17.78 7.94
N ARG A 75 -0.82 -16.44 7.95
CA ARG A 75 -1.91 -15.62 8.49
C ARG A 75 -3.12 -15.65 7.58
N ALA A 76 -2.94 -15.63 6.27
CA ALA A 76 -4.05 -15.68 5.32
C ALA A 76 -4.87 -16.96 5.49
N LYS A 77 -4.21 -18.08 5.80
CA LYS A 77 -4.89 -19.36 6.08
C LYS A 77 -5.80 -19.27 7.31
N ILE A 78 -5.32 -18.65 8.38
CA ILE A 78 -6.08 -18.44 9.61
C ILE A 78 -7.23 -17.47 9.37
N VAL A 79 -6.95 -16.33 8.72
CA VAL A 79 -7.95 -15.30 8.40
C VAL A 79 -9.05 -15.85 7.49
N ARG A 80 -8.73 -16.75 6.55
CA ARG A 80 -9.74 -17.41 5.73
C ARG A 80 -10.72 -18.24 6.56
N ASN A 81 -10.23 -18.99 7.55
CA ASN A 81 -11.12 -19.75 8.45
C ASN A 81 -12.00 -18.81 9.28
N ILE A 82 -11.40 -17.75 9.84
CA ILE A 82 -12.13 -16.72 10.60
C ILE A 82 -13.20 -16.05 9.73
N ALA A 83 -12.96 -15.87 8.43
CA ALA A 83 -13.97 -15.30 7.53
C ALA A 83 -15.24 -16.14 7.50
N TYR A 84 -15.14 -17.47 7.37
CA TYR A 84 -16.31 -18.34 7.42
C TYR A 84 -17.00 -18.32 8.78
N GLU A 85 -16.24 -18.35 9.87
CA GLU A 85 -16.81 -18.24 11.22
C GLU A 85 -17.58 -16.92 11.43
N VAL A 86 -17.10 -15.81 10.85
CA VAL A 86 -17.80 -14.53 10.89
C VAL A 86 -19.04 -14.53 10.00
N PHE A 87 -19.00 -15.12 8.81
CA PHE A 87 -20.15 -15.19 7.91
C PHE A 87 -21.30 -16.00 8.50
N ASP A 88 -20.99 -17.05 9.26
CA ASP A 88 -21.99 -17.86 9.98
C ASP A 88 -22.78 -17.04 11.01
N VAL A 89 -22.17 -16.00 11.58
CA VAL A 89 -22.76 -15.16 12.63
C VAL A 89 -23.36 -13.87 12.07
N CYS A 90 -22.63 -13.17 11.21
CA CYS A 90 -22.98 -11.83 10.72
C CYS A 90 -23.77 -11.86 9.40
N GLY A 91 -23.84 -13.02 8.75
CA GLY A 91 -24.36 -13.16 7.39
C GLY A 91 -23.24 -13.13 6.35
N ASN A 92 -23.53 -13.72 5.19
CA ASN A 92 -22.56 -13.91 4.14
C ASN A 92 -22.26 -12.59 3.38
N GLU A 93 -20.98 -12.35 3.05
CA GLU A 93 -20.55 -11.26 2.16
C GLU A 93 -20.52 -11.78 0.71
N PRO A 94 -21.37 -11.28 -0.21
CA PRO A 94 -21.49 -11.82 -1.57
C PRO A 94 -20.18 -11.86 -2.38
N LEU A 95 -19.23 -10.98 -2.06
CA LEU A 95 -17.92 -10.94 -2.72
C LEU A 95 -17.01 -12.12 -2.37
N ILE A 96 -17.36 -12.95 -1.39
CA ILE A 96 -16.55 -14.11 -1.01
C ILE A 96 -16.38 -15.09 -2.17
N ASP A 97 -17.42 -15.31 -2.98
CA ASP A 97 -17.37 -16.25 -4.09
C ASP A 97 -16.42 -15.76 -5.19
N VAL A 98 -16.44 -14.45 -5.45
CA VAL A 98 -15.49 -13.79 -6.37
C VAL A 98 -14.06 -13.92 -5.84
N ALA A 99 -13.86 -13.74 -4.53
CA ALA A 99 -12.54 -13.85 -3.91
C ALA A 99 -11.98 -15.28 -3.98
N ILE A 100 -12.82 -16.30 -3.76
CA ILE A 100 -12.44 -17.71 -3.85
C ILE A 100 -12.06 -18.07 -5.28
N GLU A 101 -12.87 -17.70 -6.28
CA GLU A 101 -12.52 -17.98 -7.67
C GLU A 101 -11.26 -17.23 -8.09
N LEU A 102 -11.09 -15.97 -7.67
CA LEU A 102 -9.89 -15.20 -7.93
C LEU A 102 -8.64 -15.86 -7.33
N GLU A 103 -8.70 -16.34 -6.09
CA GLU A 103 -7.64 -17.13 -5.46
C GLU A 103 -7.32 -18.38 -6.28
N LYS A 104 -8.33 -19.20 -6.55
CA LYS A 104 -8.18 -20.47 -7.26
C LYS A 104 -7.58 -20.27 -8.65
N ALA A 105 -8.11 -19.33 -9.43
CA ALA A 105 -7.64 -19.02 -10.77
C ALA A 105 -6.21 -18.47 -10.77
N ALA A 106 -5.88 -17.57 -9.84
CA ALA A 106 -4.51 -17.03 -9.71
C ALA A 106 -3.50 -18.12 -9.30
N LEU A 107 -3.87 -19.02 -8.38
CA LEU A 107 -3.00 -20.13 -7.95
C LEU A 107 -2.82 -21.22 -9.01
N ALA A 108 -3.73 -21.31 -9.99
CA ALA A 108 -3.64 -22.25 -11.10
C ALA A 108 -2.89 -21.67 -12.33
N ASP A 109 -2.70 -20.36 -12.42
CA ASP A 109 -2.03 -19.70 -13.55
C ASP A 109 -0.51 -19.56 -13.32
N ASP A 110 0.25 -20.17 -14.24
CA ASP A 110 1.71 -20.19 -14.31
C ASP A 110 2.38 -18.81 -14.10
N TYR A 111 1.76 -17.74 -14.60
CA TYR A 111 2.30 -16.39 -14.48
C TYR A 111 2.44 -15.97 -13.02
N PHE A 112 1.44 -16.25 -12.20
CA PHE A 112 1.37 -15.86 -10.79
C PHE A 112 2.19 -16.80 -9.92
N VAL A 113 2.14 -18.11 -10.22
CA VAL A 113 2.95 -19.14 -9.53
C VAL A 113 4.44 -18.87 -9.72
N LYS A 114 4.91 -18.61 -10.94
CA LYS A 114 6.33 -18.28 -11.22
C LYS A 114 6.81 -17.03 -10.49
N ARG A 115 5.90 -16.07 -10.25
CA ARG A 115 6.17 -14.83 -9.50
C ARG A 115 5.97 -14.97 -8.00
N LYS A 116 5.54 -16.14 -7.53
CA LYS A 116 5.26 -16.43 -6.11
C LYS A 116 4.24 -15.46 -5.53
N LEU A 117 3.21 -15.15 -6.32
CA LEU A 117 2.09 -14.30 -5.92
C LEU A 117 1.04 -15.18 -5.25
N TYR A 118 1.10 -15.25 -3.92
CA TYR A 118 0.13 -15.95 -3.09
C TYR A 118 -0.71 -14.95 -2.29
N PRO A 119 -1.95 -15.29 -1.90
CA PRO A 119 -2.75 -14.47 -1.01
C PRO A 119 -2.00 -14.11 0.27
N ASN A 120 -2.11 -12.86 0.67
CA ASN A 120 -1.61 -12.35 1.94
C ASN A 120 -2.76 -12.10 2.91
N VAL A 121 -2.42 -11.72 4.15
CA VAL A 121 -3.40 -11.49 5.22
C VAL A 121 -4.51 -10.50 4.84
N ASP A 122 -4.23 -9.54 3.96
CA ASP A 122 -5.17 -8.47 3.60
C ASP A 122 -6.26 -8.96 2.63
N PHE A 123 -6.05 -10.10 1.95
CA PHE A 123 -6.96 -10.61 0.92
C PHE A 123 -8.34 -10.97 1.47
N TYR A 124 -8.40 -11.58 2.65
CA TYR A 124 -9.66 -11.96 3.30
C TYR A 124 -10.10 -10.98 4.39
N SER A 125 -9.20 -10.15 4.92
CA SER A 125 -9.53 -9.28 6.06
C SER A 125 -10.61 -8.24 5.74
N GLY A 126 -10.63 -7.71 4.51
CA GLY A 126 -11.63 -6.72 4.10
C GLY A 126 -13.04 -7.30 4.05
N LEU A 127 -13.18 -8.57 3.64
CA LEU A 127 -14.47 -9.27 3.58
C LEU A 127 -15.02 -9.51 4.99
N ILE A 128 -14.17 -9.84 5.96
CA ILE A 128 -14.54 -9.96 7.37
C ILE A 128 -15.10 -8.64 7.88
N TYR A 129 -14.36 -7.54 7.71
CA TYR A 129 -14.79 -6.24 8.22
C TYR A 129 -16.09 -5.76 7.56
N LYS A 130 -16.28 -6.03 6.27
CA LYS A 130 -17.52 -5.71 5.57
C LYS A 130 -18.70 -6.51 6.09
N ALA A 131 -18.55 -7.83 6.29
CA ALA A 131 -19.60 -8.67 6.89
C ALA A 131 -19.98 -8.21 8.30
N MET A 132 -19.01 -7.71 9.08
CA MET A 132 -19.26 -7.11 10.40
C MET A 132 -19.94 -5.73 10.34
N GLY A 133 -20.17 -5.17 9.14
CA GLY A 133 -20.83 -3.87 8.94
C GLY A 133 -19.93 -2.65 9.10
N PHE A 134 -18.59 -2.81 9.14
CA PHE A 134 -17.69 -1.66 9.16
C PHE A 134 -17.63 -0.99 7.79
N PRO A 135 -17.64 0.35 7.74
CA PRO A 135 -17.43 1.06 6.48
C PRO A 135 -15.98 0.89 6.00
N THR A 136 -15.78 0.82 4.69
CA THR A 136 -14.49 0.45 4.07
C THR A 136 -13.34 1.40 4.44
N ASP A 137 -13.64 2.68 4.67
CA ASP A 137 -12.69 3.70 5.09
C ASP A 137 -12.15 3.48 6.52
N MET A 138 -12.82 2.64 7.32
CA MET A 138 -12.34 2.23 8.65
C MET A 138 -11.38 1.04 8.62
N PHE A 139 -11.20 0.36 7.48
CA PHE A 139 -10.37 -0.85 7.43
C PHE A 139 -8.90 -0.61 7.80
N PRO A 140 -8.24 0.48 7.34
CA PRO A 140 -6.89 0.80 7.79
C PRO A 140 -6.82 1.11 9.29
N VAL A 141 -7.89 1.67 9.87
CA VAL A 141 -7.98 1.96 11.31
C VAL A 141 -8.10 0.66 12.12
N LEU A 142 -8.96 -0.26 11.70
CA LEU A 142 -9.11 -1.59 12.31
C LEU A 142 -7.83 -2.40 12.21
N PHE A 143 -7.03 -2.19 11.14
CA PHE A 143 -5.69 -2.76 11.04
C PHE A 143 -4.71 -2.06 11.99
N ALA A 144 -4.78 -0.74 12.15
CA ALA A 144 -3.86 0.04 12.98
C ALA A 144 -3.98 -0.31 14.47
N ILE A 145 -5.19 -0.47 15.01
CA ILE A 145 -5.45 -0.74 16.44
C ILE A 145 -4.59 -1.91 16.98
N PRO A 146 -4.65 -3.14 16.42
CA PRO A 146 -3.81 -4.24 16.88
C PRO A 146 -2.33 -4.10 16.48
N ARG A 147 -1.95 -3.14 15.63
CA ARG A 147 -0.54 -2.83 15.32
C ARG A 147 0.10 -1.88 16.30
N ILE A 148 -0.66 -1.08 17.03
CA ILE A 148 -0.13 -0.21 18.08
C ILE A 148 0.69 -1.01 19.10
N ALA A 149 0.22 -2.18 19.52
CA ALA A 149 0.97 -3.04 20.45
C ALA A 149 2.37 -3.40 19.92
N GLY A 150 2.46 -3.83 18.65
CA GLY A 150 3.74 -4.14 18.01
C GLY A 150 4.61 -2.90 17.77
N TRP A 151 4.00 -1.76 17.42
CA TRP A 151 4.71 -0.50 17.26
C TRP A 151 5.35 -0.05 18.57
N LEU A 152 4.60 -0.06 19.68
CA LEU A 152 5.10 0.31 20.99
C LEU A 152 6.19 -0.65 21.48
N ALA A 153 6.03 -1.95 21.27
CA ALA A 153 7.08 -2.93 21.58
C ALA A 153 8.38 -2.61 20.83
N HIS A 154 8.30 -2.36 19.51
CA HIS A 154 9.47 -2.01 18.71
C HIS A 154 10.09 -0.65 19.09
N TRP A 155 9.27 0.34 19.47
CA TRP A 155 9.74 1.65 19.95
C TRP A 155 10.48 1.50 21.26
N LYS A 156 9.89 0.81 22.24
CA LYS A 156 10.50 0.52 23.53
C LYS A 156 11.82 -0.23 23.37
N GLU A 157 11.84 -1.31 22.59
CA GLU A 157 13.07 -2.07 22.30
C GLU A 157 14.16 -1.18 21.71
N SER A 158 13.80 -0.24 20.80
CA SER A 158 14.79 0.65 20.18
C SER A 158 15.34 1.72 21.12
N LEU A 159 14.64 2.04 22.21
CA LEU A 159 15.09 3.01 23.22
C LEU A 159 15.88 2.35 24.35
N GLU A 160 15.56 1.09 24.67
CA GLU A 160 16.26 0.30 25.69
C GLU A 160 17.55 -0.35 25.15
N ASP A 161 17.71 -0.40 23.83
CA ASP A 161 18.95 -0.87 23.19
C ASP A 161 20.06 0.19 23.31
N ASN A 162 21.09 -0.12 24.11
CA ASN A 162 22.26 0.73 24.33
C ASN A 162 23.07 1.02 23.06
N GLU A 163 22.97 0.18 22.02
CA GLU A 163 23.64 0.38 20.74
C GLU A 163 22.83 1.23 19.76
N SER A 164 21.58 1.55 20.11
CA SER A 164 20.67 2.32 19.27
C SER A 164 21.18 3.75 19.08
N LYS A 165 21.19 4.20 17.82
CA LYS A 165 21.62 5.55 17.42
C LYS A 165 20.50 6.24 16.65
N ILE A 166 20.55 7.57 16.64
CA ILE A 166 19.66 8.37 15.80
C ILE A 166 19.81 7.96 14.32
N TRP A 167 18.69 7.72 13.65
CA TRP A 167 18.67 7.36 12.24
C TRP A 167 18.90 8.61 11.38
N ARG A 168 20.03 8.64 10.67
CA ARG A 168 20.42 9.73 9.74
C ARG A 168 21.05 9.15 8.46
N PRO A 169 20.24 8.64 7.52
CA PRO A 169 20.75 8.06 6.28
C PRO A 169 21.51 9.12 5.45
N ARG A 170 22.48 8.65 4.65
CA ARG A 170 23.19 9.46 3.65
C ARG A 170 22.45 9.40 2.32
N GLN A 171 22.75 10.35 1.43
CA GLN A 171 22.28 10.33 0.04
C GLN A 171 23.48 10.33 -0.93
N ALA A 172 23.30 9.71 -2.10
CA ALA A 172 24.22 9.87 -3.22
C ALA A 172 23.77 11.09 -4.05
N TYR A 173 24.57 12.16 -4.06
CA TYR A 173 24.24 13.37 -4.78
C TYR A 173 24.60 13.23 -6.27
N THR A 174 23.58 13.27 -7.14
CA THR A 174 23.72 13.26 -8.60
C THR A 174 23.15 14.53 -9.24
N GLY A 175 23.00 15.59 -8.45
CA GLY A 175 22.47 16.87 -8.92
C GLY A 175 23.52 17.75 -9.61
N PRO A 176 23.14 18.98 -9.99
CA PRO A 176 24.05 19.93 -10.62
C PRO A 176 25.29 20.22 -9.77
N PRO A 177 26.44 20.55 -10.38
CA PRO A 177 27.60 21.03 -9.63
C PRO A 177 27.32 22.40 -8.99
N VAL A 178 28.28 22.89 -8.21
CA VAL A 178 28.23 24.23 -7.59
C VAL A 178 27.94 25.29 -8.66
N ARG A 179 26.96 26.15 -8.40
CA ARG A 179 26.53 27.24 -9.29
C ARG A 179 26.28 28.52 -8.48
N SER A 180 26.56 29.66 -9.09
CA SER A 180 26.27 30.96 -8.48
C SER A 180 24.77 31.18 -8.37
N TYR A 181 24.34 31.78 -7.27
CA TYR A 181 22.96 32.21 -7.09
C TYR A 181 22.64 33.38 -8.01
N ILE A 182 21.51 33.32 -8.71
CA ILE A 182 21.00 34.42 -9.54
C ILE A 182 19.79 35.05 -8.83
N PRO A 183 19.83 36.35 -8.48
CA PRO A 183 18.70 37.09 -7.93
C PRO A 183 17.45 36.92 -8.80
N MET A 184 16.27 36.92 -8.17
CA MET A 184 15.02 36.57 -8.87
C MET A 184 14.75 37.49 -10.06
N GLU A 185 15.07 38.78 -9.95
CA GLU A 185 14.89 39.79 -11.00
C GLU A 185 15.83 39.59 -12.20
N SER A 186 16.94 38.87 -11.98
CA SER A 186 17.98 38.60 -12.97
C SER A 186 17.89 37.21 -13.59
N ARG A 187 16.84 36.43 -13.27
CA ARG A 187 16.59 35.13 -13.89
C ARG A 187 15.89 35.35 -15.23
N GLU A 188 16.38 34.71 -16.28
CA GLU A 188 15.67 34.67 -17.56
C GLU A 188 14.28 34.03 -17.37
N LYS A 189 13.24 34.62 -17.96
CA LYS A 189 11.90 34.04 -17.99
C LYS A 189 11.92 32.78 -18.86
N SER A 190 12.16 31.62 -18.26
CA SER A 190 11.84 30.34 -18.89
C SER A 190 10.33 30.23 -19.06
N GLY A 191 9.85 29.76 -20.22
CA GLY A 191 8.44 29.44 -20.43
C GLY A 191 7.92 28.41 -19.42
N ASP A 192 6.59 28.30 -19.27
CA ASP A 192 5.91 27.51 -18.23
C ASP A 192 6.55 26.12 -18.01
N THR A 193 7.22 25.95 -16.87
CA THR A 193 7.92 24.71 -16.48
C THR A 193 7.09 23.82 -15.55
N THR A 194 5.83 24.16 -15.32
CA THR A 194 4.93 23.47 -14.40
C THR A 194 3.65 23.11 -15.10
N PHE A 195 3.32 21.83 -15.10
CA PHE A 195 2.06 21.30 -15.61
C PHE A 195 1.30 20.60 -14.49
N MET A 196 -0.03 20.59 -14.62
CA MET A 196 -0.93 19.98 -13.65
C MET A 196 -1.04 18.48 -13.95
N VAL A 197 -0.63 17.64 -13.00
CA VAL A 197 -0.77 16.18 -13.13
C VAL A 197 -1.91 15.70 -12.21
N ALA A 198 -2.85 14.96 -12.78
CA ALA A 198 -3.95 14.35 -12.04
C ALA A 198 -3.45 13.12 -11.26
N HIS A 199 -3.75 13.05 -9.96
CA HIS A 199 -3.40 11.92 -9.11
C HIS A 199 -4.39 10.75 -9.31
N GLN A 200 -3.92 9.58 -9.76
CA GLN A 200 -4.76 8.43 -10.12
C GLN A 200 -5.74 7.97 -9.03
N PHE A 201 -5.41 8.19 -7.76
CA PHE A 201 -6.17 7.64 -6.62
C PHE A 201 -6.86 8.69 -5.73
N SER A 202 -6.72 9.99 -6.03
CA SER A 202 -7.28 11.05 -5.19
C SER A 202 -7.85 12.17 -6.06
N LYS A 203 -9.14 12.47 -5.87
CA LYS A 203 -9.78 13.67 -6.45
C LYS A 203 -9.37 14.98 -5.76
N ARG A 204 -8.57 14.91 -4.67
CA ARG A 204 -8.30 16.05 -3.78
C ARG A 204 -6.97 16.76 -3.98
N SER A 205 -6.14 16.36 -4.95
CA SER A 205 -4.82 16.98 -5.12
C SER A 205 -4.39 17.02 -6.59
N LEU A 206 -4.59 18.18 -7.22
CA LEU A 206 -3.74 18.58 -8.35
C LEU A 206 -2.41 19.04 -7.75
N VAL A 207 -1.33 18.35 -8.06
CA VAL A 207 0.01 18.70 -7.56
C VAL A 207 0.80 19.25 -8.74
N ALA A 208 1.40 20.44 -8.57
CA ALA A 208 2.30 20.99 -9.57
C ALA A 208 3.57 20.13 -9.63
N THR A 209 3.91 19.61 -10.81
CA THR A 209 5.14 18.84 -11.02
C THR A 209 6.09 19.58 -11.95
N TYR A 210 7.39 19.51 -11.66
CA TYR A 210 8.48 20.06 -12.48
C TYR A 210 9.00 18.99 -13.44
N ASP A 211 9.08 19.30 -14.73
CA ASP A 211 9.72 18.42 -15.72
C ASP A 211 11.16 18.88 -15.97
N ASP A 212 12.13 18.01 -15.66
CA ASP A 212 13.57 18.27 -15.83
C ASP A 212 14.04 17.96 -17.27
N LYS A 213 13.14 17.49 -18.15
CA LYS A 213 13.46 17.23 -19.55
C LYS A 213 13.49 18.53 -20.35
N ARG A 214 14.67 19.17 -20.39
CA ARG A 214 15.06 19.99 -21.53
C ARG A 214 14.79 19.22 -22.81
N SER A 215 13.99 19.82 -23.69
CA SER A 215 13.89 19.58 -25.13
C SER A 215 14.89 18.56 -25.69
N GLU A 216 14.50 17.30 -25.77
CA GLU A 216 14.96 16.50 -26.90
C GLU A 216 14.19 17.01 -28.12
N SER A 217 14.88 17.84 -28.88
CA SER A 217 14.42 18.32 -30.18
C SER A 217 14.08 17.14 -31.08
N LYS A 218 12.92 17.22 -31.72
CA LYS A 218 12.51 16.56 -32.98
C LYS A 218 13.47 15.50 -33.53
N LEU A 219 13.04 14.25 -33.51
CA LEU A 219 12.64 13.47 -34.70
C LEU A 219 11.67 12.36 -34.29
#